data_AF-A0A8T4SZZ9-F1
#
_entry.id   AF-A0A8T4SZZ9-F1
#
_cell.length_a   1.000
_cell.length_b   1.000
_cell.length_c   1.000
_cell.angle_alpha   90.00
_cell.angle_beta   90.00
_cell.angle_gamma   90.00
#
_symmetry.space_group_name_H-M   'P 1'
#
loop_
_entity.id
_entity.type
_entity.pdbx_description
1 polymer ?
#
loop_
_entity_poly.entity_id
_entity_poly.type
_entity_poly.pdbx_seq_one_letter_code
_entity_poly.pdbx_strand_id
1 'polypeptide(L)'
;MIYEPAEDSLLLKKHIRDYSKNKKILDMGTGSGILALEAKKYTKDVTSSDINKECELKDIRFIQSDLFENIKDRYDLIIFNPPYLPEDRREDKESALTTTGGKKGYEILERFILELRDHLNDNGKALIVFS
;
A
#
# COMPACT_ATOMS: atom_id res chain seq x y z
N MET A 1 -10.48 11.75 0.15
CA MET A 1 -10.74 10.99 -1.08
C MET A 1 -10.14 9.60 -0.93
N ILE A 2 -10.82 8.57 -1.45
CA ILE A 2 -10.33 7.19 -1.50
C ILE A 2 -9.98 6.89 -2.95
N TYR A 3 -8.83 6.26 -3.20
CA TYR A 3 -8.43 5.85 -4.54
C TYR A 3 -9.27 4.66 -5.02
N GLU A 4 -9.90 4.81 -6.17
CA GLU A 4 -10.68 3.75 -6.81
C GLU A 4 -9.77 2.81 -7.61
N PRO A 5 -9.94 1.48 -7.51
CA PRO A 5 -9.08 0.53 -8.21
C PRO A 5 -9.03 0.74 -9.73
N ALA A 6 -7.82 0.86 -10.27
CA ALA A 6 -7.57 0.93 -11.71
C ALA A 6 -6.64 -0.21 -12.19
N GLU A 7 -6.09 -0.07 -13.39
CA GLU A 7 -5.26 -1.10 -14.04
C GLU A 7 -4.04 -1.51 -13.21
N ASP A 8 -3.43 -0.55 -12.51
CA ASP A 8 -2.32 -0.72 -11.56
C ASP A 8 -2.69 -1.63 -10.37
N SER A 9 -3.86 -1.39 -9.78
CA SER A 9 -4.41 -2.16 -8.67
C SER A 9 -4.73 -3.58 -9.12
N LEU A 10 -5.31 -3.72 -10.33
CA LEU A 10 -5.60 -5.03 -10.92
C LEU A 10 -4.33 -5.80 -11.30
N LEU A 11 -3.25 -5.11 -11.67
CA LEU A 11 -1.95 -5.72 -11.93
C LEU A 11 -1.39 -6.36 -10.65
N LEU A 12 -1.29 -5.61 -9.54
CA LEU A 12 -0.83 -6.16 -8.26
C LEU A 12 -1.70 -7.31 -7.79
N LYS A 13 -3.02 -7.14 -7.85
CA LYS A 13 -4.01 -8.13 -7.42
C LYS A 13 -3.79 -9.51 -8.05
N LYS A 14 -3.40 -9.56 -9.34
CA LYS A 14 -3.12 -10.83 -10.05
C LYS A 14 -1.97 -11.62 -9.42
N HIS A 15 -1.00 -10.94 -8.82
CA HIS A 15 0.21 -11.55 -8.26
C HIS A 15 0.10 -11.84 -6.75
N ILE A 16 -0.85 -11.22 -6.03
CA ILE A 16 -1.01 -11.39 -4.57
C ILE A 16 -1.05 -12.87 -4.18
N ARG A 17 -1.77 -13.71 -4.93
CA ARG A 17 -1.91 -15.15 -4.64
C ARG A 17 -0.57 -15.87 -4.52
N ASP A 18 0.40 -15.53 -5.36
CA ASP A 18 1.68 -16.24 -5.46
C ASP A 18 2.57 -16.00 -4.24
N TYR A 19 2.31 -14.94 -3.49
CA TYR A 19 3.12 -14.49 -2.36
C TYR A 19 2.40 -14.52 -1.01
N SER A 20 1.07 -14.70 -0.98
CA SER A 20 0.26 -14.45 0.24
C SER A 20 -0.04 -15.66 1.12
N LYS A 21 0.14 -16.89 0.62
CA LYS A 21 -0.29 -18.10 1.34
C LYS A 21 0.41 -18.24 2.69
N ASN A 22 -0.37 -18.25 3.78
CA ASN A 22 0.11 -18.35 5.17
C ASN A 22 1.17 -17.31 5.54
N LYS A 23 1.06 -16.09 5.00
CA LYS A 23 1.98 -14.98 5.27
C LYS A 23 1.35 -13.93 6.18
N LYS A 24 2.18 -13.21 6.94
CA LYS A 24 1.81 -11.94 7.57
C LYS A 24 1.99 -10.80 6.58
N ILE A 25 0.91 -10.08 6.27
CA ILE A 25 0.85 -9.16 5.14
C ILE A 25 0.51 -7.74 5.60
N LEU A 26 1.20 -6.76 5.03
CA LEU A 26 0.85 -5.34 5.09
C LEU A 26 0.40 -4.86 3.72
N ASP A 27 -0.78 -4.26 3.65
CA ASP A 27 -1.23 -3.44 2.51
C ASP A 27 -1.01 -1.97 2.85
N MET A 28 0.06 -1.38 2.29
CA MET A 28 0.46 0.01 2.51
C MET A 28 -0.29 0.93 1.54
N GLY A 29 -0.86 2.02 2.05
CA GLY A 29 -1.71 2.92 1.25
C GLY A 29 -2.95 2.19 0.74
N THR A 30 -3.68 1.53 1.64
CA THR A 30 -4.72 0.54 1.28
C THR A 30 -5.84 1.11 0.41
N GLY A 31 -6.12 2.42 0.48
CA GLY A 31 -7.16 3.07 -0.32
C GLY A 31 -8.52 2.37 -0.17
N SER A 32 -9.08 1.91 -1.30
CA SER A 32 -10.33 1.12 -1.33
C SER A 32 -10.24 -0.25 -0.63
N GLY A 33 -9.04 -0.71 -0.29
CA GLY A 33 -8.81 -1.99 0.36
C GLY A 33 -8.80 -3.20 -0.56
N ILE A 34 -8.85 -3.00 -1.89
CA ILE A 34 -8.96 -4.10 -2.85
C ILE A 34 -7.81 -5.11 -2.71
N LEU A 35 -6.60 -4.66 -2.40
CA LEU A 35 -5.41 -5.50 -2.26
C LEU A 35 -5.42 -6.26 -0.92
N ALA A 36 -5.71 -5.58 0.20
CA ALA A 36 -5.93 -6.22 1.50
C ALA A 36 -7.05 -7.28 1.46
N LEU A 37 -8.17 -6.99 0.80
CA LEU A 37 -9.29 -7.92 0.63
C LEU A 37 -8.92 -9.13 -0.23
N GLU A 38 -8.09 -8.94 -1.27
CA GLU A 38 -7.57 -10.06 -2.05
C GLU A 38 -6.63 -10.93 -1.21
N ALA A 39 -5.70 -10.31 -0.48
CA ALA A 39 -4.73 -11.00 0.38
C ALA A 39 -5.44 -11.87 1.46
N LYS A 40 -6.55 -11.36 2.02
CA LYS A 40 -7.36 -12.05 3.03
C LYS A 40 -7.95 -13.39 2.56
N LYS A 41 -8.02 -13.63 1.25
CA LYS A 41 -8.43 -14.95 0.69
C LYS A 41 -7.39 -16.04 0.93
N TYR A 42 -6.14 -15.68 1.22
CA TYR A 42 -4.99 -16.59 1.28
C TYR A 42 -4.31 -16.64 2.65
N THR A 43 -4.63 -15.71 3.55
CA THR A 43 -4.12 -15.65 4.92
C THR A 43 -5.10 -14.92 5.85
N LYS A 44 -4.99 -15.17 7.16
CA LYS A 44 -5.76 -14.46 8.19
C LYS A 44 -5.01 -13.27 8.79
N ASP A 45 -3.70 -13.16 8.54
CA ASP A 45 -2.83 -12.13 9.14
C ASP A 45 -2.57 -11.01 8.13
N VAL A 46 -3.61 -10.21 7.88
CA VAL A 46 -3.56 -9.03 7.01
C VAL A 46 -3.74 -7.78 7.86
N THR A 47 -2.80 -6.86 7.72
CA THR A 47 -2.91 -5.48 8.20
C THR A 47 -3.03 -4.55 7.01
N SER A 48 -3.94 -3.59 7.07
CA SER A 48 -4.00 -2.47 6.11
C SER A 48 -3.57 -1.18 6.80
N SER A 49 -2.94 -0.29 6.03
CA SER A 49 -2.49 1.01 6.51
C SER A 49 -2.76 2.10 5.49
N ASP A 50 -3.18 3.27 5.97
CA ASP A 50 -3.35 4.46 5.13
C ASP A 50 -3.19 5.72 5.99
N ILE A 51 -2.82 6.83 5.37
CA ILE A 51 -2.81 8.13 6.04
C ILE A 51 -4.25 8.63 6.27
N ASN A 52 -5.17 8.25 5.38
CA ASN A 52 -6.59 8.56 5.47
C ASN A 52 -7.34 7.50 6.30
N LYS A 53 -7.89 7.91 7.44
CA LYS A 53 -8.68 7.05 8.33
C LYS A 53 -9.95 6.49 7.66
N GLU A 54 -10.47 7.16 6.64
CA GLU A 54 -11.67 6.71 5.91
C GLU A 54 -11.45 5.40 5.13
N CYS A 55 -10.19 4.99 4.93
CA CYS A 55 -9.82 3.73 4.28
C CYS A 55 -9.93 2.50 5.22
N GLU A 56 -10.45 2.66 6.44
CA GLU A 56 -10.61 1.57 7.40
C GLU A 56 -11.61 0.49 6.89
N LEU A 57 -11.16 -0.76 6.84
CA LEU A 57 -11.95 -1.90 6.38
C LEU A 57 -12.48 -2.69 7.57
N LYS A 58 -13.74 -3.14 7.48
CA LYS A 58 -14.29 -4.09 8.46
C LYS A 58 -13.52 -5.41 8.42
N ASP A 59 -13.26 -5.97 9.60
CA ASP A 59 -12.63 -7.29 9.79
C ASP A 59 -11.19 -7.41 9.26
N ILE A 60 -10.49 -6.30 9.03
CA ILE A 60 -9.04 -6.26 8.76
C ILE A 60 -8.42 -5.32 9.78
N ARG A 61 -7.26 -5.67 10.33
CA ARG A 61 -6.55 -4.78 11.24
C ARG A 61 -6.12 -3.53 10.45
N PHE A 62 -6.60 -2.36 10.86
CA PHE A 62 -6.24 -1.09 10.25
C PHE A 62 -5.27 -0.29 11.14
N ILE A 63 -4.28 0.36 10.52
CA ILE A 63 -3.37 1.29 11.17
C ILE A 63 -3.40 2.60 10.38
N GLN A 64 -3.81 3.70 11.01
CA GLN A 64 -3.64 5.01 10.39
C GLN A 64 -2.16 5.44 10.53
N SER A 65 -1.45 5.65 9.41
CA SER A 65 -0.01 5.92 9.42
C SER A 65 0.41 6.67 8.14
N ASP A 66 1.34 7.61 8.25
CA ASP A 66 2.15 8.02 7.10
C ASP A 66 3.27 7.00 6.94
N LEU A 67 3.20 6.21 5.86
CA LEU A 67 4.10 5.08 5.62
C LEU A 67 4.25 4.22 6.91
N PHE A 68 5.47 4.07 7.42
CA PHE A 68 5.78 3.19 8.54
C PHE A 68 5.72 3.86 9.93
N GLU A 69 5.43 5.16 10.04
CA GLU A 69 5.52 5.92 11.30
C GLU A 69 4.85 5.24 12.51
N ASN A 70 3.67 4.65 12.32
CA ASN A 70 2.91 3.95 13.37
C ASN A 70 3.00 2.42 13.29
N ILE A 71 3.80 1.88 12.37
CA ILE A 71 3.91 0.44 12.10
C ILE A 71 5.18 -0.10 12.76
N LYS A 72 5.04 -0.87 13.83
CA LYS A 72 6.17 -1.50 14.55
C LYS A 72 6.42 -2.96 14.16
N ASP A 73 5.44 -3.54 13.48
CA ASP A 73 5.44 -4.94 13.08
C ASP A 73 6.35 -5.18 11.88
N ARG A 74 6.83 -6.42 11.76
CA ARG A 74 7.44 -6.96 10.54
C ARG A 74 6.49 -7.88 9.81
N TYR A 75 6.65 -7.96 8.48
CA TYR A 75 5.76 -8.64 7.56
C TYR A 75 6.55 -9.55 6.59
N ASP A 76 5.92 -10.63 6.16
CA ASP A 76 6.46 -11.51 5.12
C ASP A 76 6.20 -10.97 3.71
N LEU A 77 5.15 -10.18 3.56
CA LEU A 77 4.79 -9.51 2.31
C LEU A 77 4.30 -8.09 2.62
N ILE A 78 4.89 -7.10 1.96
CA ILE A 78 4.39 -5.72 1.95
C ILE A 78 3.93 -5.40 0.53
N ILE A 79 2.68 -4.99 0.38
CA ILE A 79 2.10 -4.59 -0.90
C ILE A 79 1.96 -3.07 -0.87
N PHE A 80 2.37 -2.39 -1.92
CA PHE A 80 2.24 -0.94 -2.01
C PHE A 80 1.95 -0.50 -3.45
N ASN A 81 0.80 0.15 -3.66
CA ASN A 81 0.54 0.95 -4.85
C ASN A 81 0.71 2.42 -4.48
N PRO A 82 1.93 2.99 -4.53
CA PRO A 82 2.16 4.37 -4.12
C PRO A 82 1.44 5.34 -5.05
N PRO A 83 1.07 6.54 -4.59
CA PRO A 83 0.91 7.67 -5.51
C PRO A 83 2.24 7.91 -6.23
N TYR A 84 2.22 7.94 -7.57
CA TYR A 84 3.43 7.97 -8.40
C TYR A 84 3.47 9.13 -9.41
N LEU A 85 2.42 9.96 -9.51
CA LEU A 85 2.40 11.06 -10.47
C LEU A 85 3.25 12.26 -9.98
N PRO A 86 4.02 12.91 -10.86
CA PRO A 86 4.63 14.21 -10.56
C PRO A 86 3.57 15.29 -10.34
N GLU A 87 3.87 16.26 -9.47
CA GLU A 87 3.02 17.42 -9.20
C GLU A 87 2.60 18.15 -10.50
N ASP A 88 1.29 18.23 -10.74
CA ASP A 88 0.70 19.03 -11.82
C ASP A 88 -0.28 20.04 -11.23
N ARG A 89 -0.02 21.34 -11.44
CA ARG A 89 -0.88 22.43 -10.96
C ARG A 89 -2.27 22.44 -11.60
N ARG A 90 -2.46 21.70 -12.68
CA ARG A 90 -3.75 21.54 -13.38
C ARG A 90 -4.56 20.39 -12.81
N GLU A 91 -3.97 19.52 -12.01
CA GLU A 91 -4.67 18.42 -11.36
C GLU A 91 -5.62 18.98 -10.28
N ASP A 92 -6.78 18.33 -10.16
CA ASP A 92 -7.68 18.60 -9.04
C ASP A 92 -7.00 18.25 -7.70
N LYS A 93 -7.22 19.10 -6.69
CA LYS A 93 -6.56 18.94 -5.39
C LYS A 93 -6.95 17.65 -4.69
N GLU A 94 -8.19 17.18 -4.85
CA GLU A 94 -8.63 15.94 -4.21
C GLU A 94 -8.01 14.73 -4.89
N SER A 95 -7.91 14.75 -6.23
CA SER A 95 -7.18 13.72 -7.01
C SER A 95 -5.74 13.60 -6.54
N ALA A 96 -5.03 14.74 -6.47
CA ALA A 96 -3.62 14.82 -6.12
C ALA A 96 -3.30 14.18 -4.76
N LEU A 97 -4.23 14.17 -3.79
CA LEU A 97 -4.05 13.51 -2.49
C LEU A 97 -3.79 12.00 -2.59
N THR A 98 -4.23 11.38 -3.68
CA THR A 98 -4.17 9.92 -3.86
C THR A 98 -3.28 9.48 -5.01
N THR A 99 -2.87 10.40 -5.89
CA THR A 99 -2.13 10.11 -7.11
C THR A 99 -0.74 10.76 -7.15
N THR A 100 -0.54 11.90 -6.48
CA THR A 100 0.70 12.68 -6.56
C THR A 100 1.76 12.16 -5.59
N GLY A 101 2.87 11.66 -6.12
CA GLY A 101 4.00 11.09 -5.37
C GLY A 101 5.05 12.11 -4.92
N GLY A 102 4.86 13.39 -5.26
CA GLY A 102 5.79 14.50 -4.98
C GLY A 102 6.03 15.36 -6.22
N LYS A 103 7.06 16.21 -6.20
CA LYS A 103 7.39 17.07 -7.35
C LYS A 103 7.81 16.25 -8.57
N LYS A 104 8.46 15.11 -8.33
CA LYS A 104 8.94 14.20 -9.37
C LYS A 104 8.13 12.91 -9.46
N GLY A 105 7.24 12.68 -8.49
CA GLY A 105 6.34 11.53 -8.44
C GLY A 105 6.91 10.30 -7.74
N TYR A 106 8.22 10.25 -7.46
CA TYR A 106 8.84 9.08 -6.82
C TYR A 106 9.18 9.30 -5.35
N GLU A 107 8.99 10.50 -4.80
CA GLU A 107 9.49 10.85 -3.46
C GLU A 107 8.82 10.03 -2.34
N ILE A 108 7.53 9.71 -2.47
CA ILE A 108 6.84 8.82 -1.53
C ILE A 108 7.40 7.40 -1.59
N LEU A 109 7.67 6.89 -2.80
CA LEU A 109 8.29 5.57 -2.96
C LEU A 109 9.72 5.55 -2.38
N GLU A 110 10.49 6.62 -2.57
CA GLU A 110 11.84 6.74 -2.01
C GLU A 110 11.82 6.64 -0.48
N ARG A 111 10.95 7.39 0.20
CA ARG A 111 10.75 7.30 1.65
C ARG A 111 10.39 5.87 2.08
N PHE A 112 9.46 5.24 1.38
CA PHE A 112 9.06 3.86 1.66
C PHE A 112 10.23 2.88 1.54
N ILE A 113 11.02 2.95 0.45
CA ILE A 113 12.13 2.01 0.22
C ILE A 113 13.21 2.14 1.30
N LEU A 114 13.48 3.36 1.79
CA LEU A 114 14.48 3.61 2.83
C LEU A 114 14.17 2.89 4.16
N GLU A 115 12.88 2.75 4.50
CA GLU A 115 12.43 2.09 5.73
C GLU A 115 12.02 0.62 5.52
N LEU A 116 11.74 0.21 4.27
CA LEU A 116 11.18 -1.09 3.91
C LEU A 116 11.91 -2.28 4.56
N ARG A 117 13.25 -2.25 4.61
CA ARG A 117 14.04 -3.38 5.14
C ARG A 117 13.77 -3.63 6.63
N ASP A 118 13.47 -2.59 7.39
CA ASP A 118 13.23 -2.71 8.83
C ASP A 118 11.88 -3.35 9.14
N HIS A 119 10.96 -3.33 8.18
CA HIS A 119 9.61 -3.90 8.29
C HIS A 119 9.43 -5.24 7.56
N LEU A 120 10.46 -5.75 6.89
CA LEU A 120 10.43 -7.09 6.28
C LEU A 120 11.00 -8.15 7.21
N ASN A 121 10.30 -9.27 7.34
CA ASN A 121 10.85 -10.51 7.91
C ASN A 121 11.99 -11.05 7.03
N ASP A 122 12.72 -12.05 7.55
CA ASP A 122 13.70 -12.78 6.76
C ASP A 122 13.03 -13.45 5.55
N ASN A 123 13.60 -13.26 4.36
CA ASN A 123 13.03 -13.65 3.07
C ASN A 123 11.67 -12.99 2.74
N GLY A 124 11.29 -11.93 3.47
CA GLY A 124 10.14 -11.11 3.17
C GLY A 124 10.28 -10.44 1.80
N LYS A 125 9.14 -10.16 1.16
CA LYS A 125 9.07 -9.56 -0.17
C LYS A 125 8.22 -8.30 -0.16
N ALA A 126 8.49 -7.42 -1.11
CA ALA A 126 7.61 -6.29 -1.42
C ALA A 126 7.07 -6.42 -2.85
N LEU A 127 5.79 -6.13 -3.04
CA LEU A 127 5.17 -5.96 -4.36
C LEU A 127 4.78 -4.50 -4.52
N ILE A 128 5.38 -3.85 -5.51
CA ILE A 128 5.29 -2.40 -5.68
C ILE A 128 4.94 -2.09 -7.13
N VAL A 129 4.02 -1.16 -7.36
CA VAL A 129 3.83 -0.55 -8.68
C VAL A 129 4.70 0.70 -8.77
N PHE A 130 5.35 0.84 -9.93
CA PHE A 130 6.13 2.01 -10.27
C PHE A 130 5.87 2.34 -11.74
N SER A 131 5.74 3.63 -12.06
CA SER A 131 5.55 4.16 -13.41
C SER A 131 6.56 5.25 -13.73
#